data_AF-A0A931U661-F1
#
_entry.id   AF-A0A931U661-F1
#
_cell.length_a   1.000
_cell.length_b   1.000
_cell.length_c   1.000
_cell.angle_alpha   90.00
_cell.angle_beta   90.00
_cell.angle_gamma   90.00
#
_symmetry.space_group_name_H-M   'P 1'
#
loop_
_entity.id
_entity.type
_entity.pdbx_description
1 polymer ?
#
loop_
_entity_poly.entity_id
_entity_poly.type
_entity_poly.pdbx_seq_one_letter_code
_entity_poly.pdbx_strand_id
1 'polypeptide(L)'
;MFDRLRRLKVGVRRTHDSFFGRIAGLFGSHAVDEALWTDLEELLISADVGVTVAEQLVEILRERVESEHVRDGEHARALLQAELVALLEPAAGRGELNLAADRLNILLVVGVNGSGKTTSIAKLAHYLKSQGY
;
A
#
# COMPACT_ATOMS: atom_id res chain seq x y z
N MET A 1 -20.26 -4.36 -0.60
CA MET A 1 -19.19 -3.49 -0.07
C MET A 1 -18.43 -4.14 1.10
N PHE A 2 -19.11 -4.55 2.17
CA PHE A 2 -18.48 -5.15 3.37
C PHE A 2 -17.66 -6.43 3.12
N ASP A 3 -18.09 -7.30 2.20
CA ASP A 3 -17.36 -8.55 1.90
C ASP A 3 -16.00 -8.31 1.20
N ARG A 4 -15.91 -7.30 0.33
CA ARG A 4 -14.66 -6.95 -0.37
C ARG A 4 -13.59 -6.44 0.61
N LEU A 5 -13.98 -5.55 1.52
CA LEU A 5 -13.09 -5.07 2.58
C LEU A 5 -12.64 -6.21 3.51
N ARG A 6 -13.54 -7.14 3.83
CA ARG A 6 -13.20 -8.32 4.63
C ARG A 6 -12.16 -9.21 3.92
N ARG A 7 -12.36 -9.51 2.64
CA ARG A 7 -11.41 -10.28 1.83
C ARG A 7 -10.06 -9.57 1.69
N LEU A 8 -10.06 -8.24 1.51
CA LEU A 8 -8.83 -7.45 1.49
C LEU A 8 -8.09 -7.56 2.82
N LYS A 9 -8.77 -7.33 3.96
CA LYS A 9 -8.19 -7.48 5.29
C LYS A 9 -7.58 -8.86 5.52
N VAL A 10 -8.25 -9.92 5.06
CA VAL A 10 -7.71 -11.29 5.15
C VAL A 10 -6.48 -11.46 4.26
N GLY A 11 -6.52 -10.94 3.02
CA GLY A 11 -5.42 -11.05 2.06
C GLY A 11 -4.16 -10.33 2.50
N VAL A 12 -4.29 -9.17 3.16
CA VAL A 12 -3.14 -8.40 3.67
C VAL A 12 -2.76 -8.75 5.11
N ARG A 13 -3.48 -9.66 5.77
CA ARG A 13 -3.33 -9.94 7.21
C ARG A 13 -1.89 -10.28 7.60
N ARG A 14 -1.21 -11.14 6.82
CA ARG A 14 0.17 -11.54 7.12
C ARG A 14 1.12 -10.34 7.10
N THR A 15 1.03 -9.52 6.05
CA THR A 15 1.82 -8.28 5.92
C THR A 15 1.47 -7.31 7.04
N HIS A 16 0.18 -7.16 7.34
CA HIS A 16 -0.28 -6.30 8.42
C HIS A 16 0.33 -6.70 9.76
N ASP A 17 0.22 -7.98 10.13
CA ASP A 17 0.67 -8.48 11.43
C ASP A 17 2.21 -8.37 11.57
N SER A 18 2.97 -8.57 10.49
CA SER A 18 4.44 -8.45 10.51
C SER A 18 4.93 -7.00 10.44
N PHE A 19 4.27 -6.13 9.69
CA PHE A 19 4.73 -4.76 9.41
C PHE A 19 4.16 -3.74 10.41
N PHE A 20 2.83 -3.70 10.58
CA PHE A 20 2.19 -2.74 11.48
C PHE A 20 2.49 -3.02 12.94
N GLY A 21 2.69 -4.29 13.33
CA GLY A 21 3.13 -4.63 14.68
C GLY A 21 4.50 -4.03 15.02
N ARG A 22 5.45 -4.08 14.07
CA ARG A 22 6.78 -3.49 14.23
C ARG A 22 6.74 -1.96 14.26
N ILE A 23 5.94 -1.34 13.38
CA ILE A 23 5.73 0.12 13.37
C ILE A 23 5.12 0.59 14.69
N ALA A 24 4.09 -0.10 15.20
CA ALA A 24 3.48 0.26 16.48
C ALA A 24 4.47 0.16 17.65
N GLY A 25 5.33 -0.87 17.65
CA GLY A 25 6.41 -0.98 18.63
C GLY A 25 7.43 0.14 18.53
N LEU A 26 7.79 0.53 17.30
CA LEU A 26 8.78 1.56 17.01
C LEU A 26 8.33 2.93 17.55
N PHE A 27 7.14 3.38 17.18
CA PHE A 27 6.56 4.64 17.66
C PHE A 27 6.11 4.61 19.13
N GLY A 28 5.87 3.44 19.71
CA GLY A 28 5.45 3.31 21.11
C GLY A 28 6.60 3.36 22.13
N SER A 29 7.84 3.11 21.70
CA SER A 29 8.99 2.94 22.59
C SER A 29 10.06 4.03 22.49
N HIS A 30 10.04 4.85 21.44
CA HIS A 30 11.05 5.87 21.19
C HIS A 30 10.48 7.28 21.32
N ALA A 31 11.31 8.20 21.82
CA ALA A 31 11.14 9.61 21.51
C ALA A 31 11.33 9.81 20.01
N VAL A 32 10.73 10.84 19.43
CA VAL A 32 10.99 11.18 18.03
C VAL A 32 12.42 11.72 17.91
N ASP A 33 13.37 10.86 17.56
CA ASP A 33 14.80 11.12 17.45
C ASP A 33 15.41 10.50 16.17
N GLU A 34 16.72 10.64 15.98
CA GLU A 34 17.41 10.14 14.78
C GLU A 34 17.35 8.61 14.62
N ALA A 35 17.34 7.89 15.75
CA ALA A 35 17.30 6.44 15.74
C ALA A 35 15.95 5.94 15.22
N LEU A 36 14.85 6.62 15.60
CA LEU A 36 13.51 6.35 15.08
C LEU A 36 13.46 6.38 13.55
N TRP A 37 14.06 7.39 12.94
CA TRP A 37 14.03 7.57 11.48
C TRP A 37 14.81 6.48 10.75
N THR A 38 15.99 6.13 11.27
CA THR A 38 16.82 5.05 10.71
C THR A 38 16.08 3.70 10.79
N ASP A 39 15.52 3.38 11.95
CA ASP A 39 14.78 2.13 12.16
C ASP A 39 13.52 2.06 11.28
N LEU A 40 12.84 3.20 11.06
CA LEU A 40 11.67 3.28 10.17
C LEU A 40 12.06 3.00 8.72
N GLU A 41 13.17 3.58 8.25
CA GLU A 41 13.68 3.37 6.91
C GLU A 41 14.02 1.89 6.66
N GLU A 42 14.79 1.28 7.56
CA GLU A 42 15.13 -0.15 7.48
C GLU A 42 13.88 -1.03 7.47
N LEU A 43 12.87 -0.67 8.27
CA LEU A 43 11.61 -1.38 8.34
C LEU A 43 10.86 -1.29 7.00
N LEU A 44 10.77 -0.10 6.40
CA LEU A 44 10.15 0.12 5.08
C LEU A 44 10.86 -0.67 3.97
N ILE A 45 12.19 -0.65 3.95
CA ILE A 45 12.99 -1.41 3.00
C ILE A 45 12.74 -2.92 3.15
N SER A 46 12.71 -3.41 4.40
CA SER A 46 12.42 -4.83 4.70
C SER A 46 11.01 -5.27 4.30
N ALA A 47 10.11 -4.32 4.03
CA ALA A 47 8.73 -4.54 3.63
C ALA A 47 8.48 -4.38 2.13
N ASP A 48 9.53 -4.43 1.32
CA ASP A 48 9.49 -4.32 -0.15
C ASP A 48 8.99 -2.95 -0.69
N VAL A 49 9.13 -1.87 0.09
CA VAL A 49 8.81 -0.50 -0.38
C VAL A 49 9.85 0.00 -1.41
N GLY A 50 11.09 -0.47 -1.31
CA GLY A 50 12.21 -0.05 -2.13
C GLY A 50 12.95 1.16 -1.52
N VAL A 51 14.27 1.20 -1.70
CA VAL A 51 15.18 2.15 -1.04
C VAL A 51 14.79 3.61 -1.30
N THR A 52 14.69 3.99 -2.58
CA THR A 52 14.39 5.39 -2.95
C THR A 52 13.05 5.88 -2.39
N VAL A 53 12.03 5.03 -2.37
CA VAL A 53 10.70 5.40 -1.87
C VAL A 53 10.72 5.47 -0.34
N ALA A 54 11.45 4.58 0.33
CA ALA A 54 11.62 4.59 1.78
C ALA A 54 12.35 5.85 2.26
N GLU A 55 13.50 6.17 1.66
CA GLU A 55 14.28 7.40 1.95
C GLU A 55 13.40 8.65 1.81
N GLN A 56 12.71 8.78 0.66
CA GLN A 56 11.83 9.93 0.40
C GLN A 56 10.68 10.03 1.41
N LEU A 57 10.06 8.90 1.77
CA LEU A 57 8.95 8.87 2.71
C LEU A 57 9.40 9.27 4.13
N VAL A 58 10.57 8.80 4.57
CA VAL A 58 11.13 9.12 5.89
C VAL A 58 11.48 10.60 5.97
N GLU A 59 12.12 11.17 4.95
CA GLU A 59 12.45 12.61 4.92
C GLU A 59 11.18 13.48 4.96
N ILE A 60 10.18 13.19 4.13
CA ILE A 60 8.90 13.92 4.14
C ILE A 60 8.22 13.82 5.50
N LEU A 61 8.19 12.64 6.09
CA LEU A 61 7.59 12.42 7.40
C LEU A 61 8.33 13.17 8.50
N ARG A 62 9.67 13.17 8.46
CA ARG A 62 10.53 13.87 9.41
C ARG A 62 10.29 15.37 9.37
N GLU A 63 10.35 15.99 8.19
CA GLU A 63 10.06 17.42 8.00
C GLU A 63 8.67 17.78 8.53
N ARG A 64 7.69 16.93 8.25
CA ARG A 64 6.30 17.15 8.69
C ARG A 64 6.15 17.07 10.20
N VAL A 65 6.74 16.06 10.83
CA VAL A 65 6.74 15.88 12.29
C VAL A 65 7.43 17.05 13.00
N GLU A 66 8.55 17.53 12.46
CA GLU A 66 9.23 18.72 12.98
C GLU A 66 8.38 19.99 12.83
N SER A 67 7.79 20.20 11.65
CA SER A 67 6.95 21.39 11.39
C SER A 67 5.67 21.44 12.24
N GLU A 68 5.03 20.28 12.45
CA GLU A 68 3.82 20.14 13.25
C GLU A 68 4.11 20.01 14.76
N HIS A 69 5.40 20.05 15.16
CA HIS A 69 5.85 19.92 16.55
C HIS A 69 5.33 18.65 17.24
N VAL A 70 5.22 17.56 16.50
CA VAL A 70 4.69 16.28 17.00
C VAL A 70 5.73 15.62 17.90
N ARG A 71 5.31 15.26 19.12
CA ARG A 71 6.20 14.70 20.15
C ARG A 71 5.80 13.32 20.65
N ASP A 72 4.63 12.82 20.25
CA ASP A 72 4.14 11.49 20.59
C ASP A 72 4.04 10.61 19.35
N GLY A 73 4.27 9.31 19.56
CA GLY A 73 4.32 8.32 18.50
C GLY A 73 2.96 8.02 17.85
N GLU A 74 1.83 8.24 18.54
CA GLU A 74 0.51 8.03 17.94
C GLU A 74 0.23 9.05 16.83
N HIS A 75 0.51 10.33 17.07
CA HIS A 75 0.42 11.35 16.03
C HIS A 75 1.43 11.12 14.91
N ALA A 76 2.69 10.77 15.23
CA ALA A 76 3.69 10.46 14.20
C ALA A 76 3.28 9.26 13.33
N ARG A 77 2.66 8.23 13.93
CA ARG A 77 2.08 7.09 13.21
C ARG A 77 0.92 7.51 12.30
N ALA A 78 0.06 8.42 12.76
CA ALA A 78 -1.02 8.96 11.94
C ALA A 78 -0.49 9.75 10.74
N LEU A 79 0.60 10.52 10.92
CA LEU A 79 1.28 11.21 9.84
C LEU A 79 1.90 10.24 8.84
N LEU A 80 2.58 9.18 9.30
CA LEU A 80 3.08 8.12 8.42
C LEU A 80 1.95 7.49 7.59
N GLN A 81 0.80 7.22 8.19
CA GLN A 81 -0.36 6.72 7.47
C GLN A 81 -0.83 7.70 6.39
N ALA A 82 -0.86 9.00 6.70
CA ALA A 82 -1.25 10.03 5.74
C ALA A 82 -0.28 10.10 4.55
N GLU A 83 1.03 10.06 4.81
CA GLU A 83 2.05 10.09 3.74
C GLU A 83 2.01 8.82 2.86
N LEU A 84 1.81 7.64 3.46
CA LEU A 84 1.62 6.40 2.71
C LEU A 84 0.39 6.45 1.80
N VAL A 85 -0.69 7.12 2.23
CA VAL A 85 -1.88 7.33 1.39
C VAL A 85 -1.58 8.33 0.28
N ALA A 86 -0.93 9.45 0.59
CA ALA A 86 -0.56 10.48 -0.38
C ALA A 86 0.33 9.91 -1.49
N LEU A 87 1.26 9.01 -1.16
CA LEU A 87 2.10 8.31 -2.12
C LEU A 87 1.30 7.49 -3.15
N LEU A 88 0.14 6.95 -2.75
CA LEU A 88 -0.72 6.13 -3.60
C LEU A 88 -1.75 6.96 -4.40
N GLU A 89 -2.02 8.21 -4.00
CA GLU A 89 -3.02 9.06 -4.66
C GLU A 89 -2.78 9.30 -6.16
N PRO A 90 -1.55 9.52 -6.67
CA PRO A 90 -1.31 9.69 -8.10
C PRO A 90 -1.76 8.50 -8.97
N ALA A 91 -1.88 7.32 -8.36
CA ALA A 91 -2.38 6.09 -8.99
C ALA A 91 -3.88 5.85 -8.74
N ALA A 92 -4.53 6.63 -7.88
CA ALA A 92 -5.96 6.54 -7.64
C ALA A 92 -6.74 6.79 -8.94
N GLY A 93 -7.69 5.91 -9.24
CA GLY A 93 -8.49 5.97 -10.48
C GLY A 93 -7.83 5.39 -11.74
N ARG A 94 -6.52 5.08 -11.73
CA ARG A 94 -5.84 4.44 -12.89
C ARG A 94 -6.11 2.94 -13.03
N GLY A 95 -6.92 2.35 -12.15
CA GLY A 95 -7.19 0.92 -12.10
C GLY A 95 -8.43 0.45 -12.86
N GLU A 96 -9.18 1.36 -13.50
CA GLU A 96 -10.37 1.00 -14.24
C GLU A 96 -10.03 0.47 -15.63
N LEU A 97 -10.69 -0.62 -16.02
CA LEU A 97 -10.58 -1.13 -17.39
C LEU A 97 -11.43 -0.25 -18.30
N ASN A 98 -10.80 0.33 -19.32
CA ASN A 98 -11.50 1.07 -20.36
C ASN A 98 -12.19 0.09 -21.33
N LEU A 99 -13.42 -0.31 -20.98
CA LEU A 99 -14.22 -1.26 -21.76
C LEU A 99 -15.32 -0.52 -22.52
N ALA A 100 -15.46 -0.83 -23.80
CA ALA A 100 -16.56 -0.34 -24.63
C ALA A 100 -17.77 -1.28 -24.53
N ALA A 101 -18.95 -0.73 -24.27
CA ALA A 101 -20.21 -1.48 -24.34
C ALA A 101 -20.51 -1.93 -25.78
N ASP A 102 -21.19 -3.07 -25.91
CA ASP A 102 -21.69 -3.63 -27.18
C ASP A 102 -20.61 -3.82 -28.27
N ARG A 103 -19.35 -3.94 -27.87
CA ARG A 103 -18.21 -4.15 -28.75
C ARG A 103 -17.27 -5.22 -28.20
N LEU A 104 -16.52 -5.85 -29.10
CA LEU A 104 -15.46 -6.76 -28.71
C LEU A 104 -14.32 -5.97 -28.05
N ASN A 105 -14.07 -6.25 -26.77
CA ASN A 105 -12.94 -5.72 -26.02
C ASN A 105 -11.79 -6.73 -26.05
N ILE A 106 -10.60 -6.30 -26.47
CA ILE A 106 -9.41 -7.15 -26.55
C ILE A 106 -8.46 -6.77 -25.40
N LEU A 107 -8.24 -7.70 -24.47
CA LEU A 107 -7.31 -7.51 -23.36
C LEU A 107 -6.08 -8.41 -23.56
N LEU A 108 -4.92 -7.79 -23.78
CA LEU A 108 -3.65 -8.50 -23.85
C LEU A 108 -3.05 -8.64 -22.46
N VAL A 109 -2.95 -9.88 -21.96
CA VAL A 109 -2.36 -10.18 -20.65
C VAL A 109 -0.95 -10.72 -20.82
N VAL A 110 0.04 -10.02 -20.26
CA VAL A 110 1.47 -10.35 -20.34
C VAL A 110 2.07 -10.62 -18.97
N GLY A 111 3.19 -11.36 -18.91
CA GLY A 111 3.91 -11.67 -17.67
C GLY A 111 4.71 -12.97 -17.74
N VAL A 112 5.60 -13.20 -16.78
CA VAL A 112 6.46 -14.40 -16.72
C VAL A 112 5.68 -15.66 -16.35
N ASN A 113 6.26 -16.84 -16.57
CA ASN A 113 5.65 -18.12 -16.16
C ASN A 113 5.50 -18.17 -14.63
N GLY A 114 4.39 -18.73 -14.15
CA GLY A 114 4.10 -18.81 -12.71
C GLY A 114 3.49 -17.56 -12.06
N SER A 115 3.44 -16.41 -12.74
CA SER A 115 2.86 -15.15 -12.21
C SER A 115 1.34 -15.15 -12.04
N GLY A 116 0.65 -16.25 -12.34
CA GLY A 116 -0.81 -16.35 -12.20
C GLY A 116 -1.62 -15.75 -13.34
N LYS A 117 -1.04 -15.58 -14.55
CA LYS A 117 -1.74 -15.05 -15.75
C LYS A 117 -3.07 -15.76 -16.03
N THR A 118 -3.05 -17.08 -16.22
CA THR A 118 -4.25 -17.87 -16.57
C THR A 118 -5.31 -17.81 -15.46
N THR A 119 -4.89 -17.85 -14.19
CA THR A 119 -5.79 -17.70 -13.04
C THR A 119 -6.42 -16.32 -12.99
N SER A 120 -5.66 -15.27 -13.32
CA SER A 120 -6.15 -13.89 -13.35
C SER A 120 -7.12 -13.67 -14.51
N ILE A 121 -6.86 -14.25 -15.70
CA ILE A 121 -7.78 -14.26 -16.83
C ILE A 121 -9.12 -14.89 -16.44
N ALA A 122 -9.10 -16.06 -15.79
CA ALA A 122 -10.33 -16.73 -15.37
C ALA A 122 -11.14 -15.90 -14.35
N LYS A 123 -10.46 -15.31 -13.35
CA LYS A 123 -11.10 -14.41 -12.37
C LYS A 123 -11.68 -13.17 -13.03
N LEU A 124 -10.95 -12.56 -13.96
CA LEU A 124 -11.40 -11.38 -14.68
C LEU A 124 -12.59 -11.69 -15.58
N ALA A 125 -12.57 -12.82 -16.30
CA ALA A 125 -13.69 -13.26 -17.13
C ALA A 125 -14.96 -13.51 -16.29
N HIS A 126 -14.82 -14.16 -15.13
CA HIS A 126 -15.94 -14.34 -14.20
C HIS A 126 -16.48 -13.01 -13.66
N TYR A 127 -15.58 -12.09 -13.30
CA TYR A 127 -15.95 -10.75 -12.83
C TYR A 127 -16.70 -9.97 -13.91
N LEU A 128 -16.17 -9.87 -15.13
CA LEU A 128 -16.79 -9.14 -16.25
C LEU A 128 -18.16 -9.75 -16.63
N LYS A 129 -18.25 -11.09 -16.70
CA LYS A 129 -19.53 -11.78 -16.92
C LYS A 129 -20.58 -11.44 -15.85
N SER A 130 -20.18 -11.29 -14.59
CA SER A 130 -21.09 -10.89 -13.51
C SER A 130 -21.55 -9.44 -13.61
N GLN A 131 -20.84 -8.60 -14.36
CA GLN A 131 -21.19 -7.20 -14.64
C GLN A 131 -21.96 -7.03 -15.96
N GLY A 132 -22.25 -8.12 -16.69
CA GLY A 132 -23.00 -8.08 -17.94
C GLY A 132 -22.14 -7.84 -19.20
N TYR A 133 -20.82 -7.96 -19.09
CA TYR A 133 -19.91 -8.01 -20.24
C TYR A 133 -19.74 -9.43 -20.79
#